data_AF-A0A945JPI2-F1
#
_entry.id   AF-A0A945JPI2-F1
#
_cell.length_a   1.000
_cell.length_b   1.000
_cell.length_c   1.000
_cell.angle_alpha   90.00
_cell.angle_beta   90.00
_cell.angle_gamma   90.00
#
_symmetry.space_group_name_H-M   'P 1'
#
loop_
_entity.id
_entity.type
_entity.pdbx_description
1 polymer ?
#
loop_
_entity_poly.entity_id
_entity_poly.type
_entity_poly.pdbx_seq_one_letter_code
_entity_poly.pdbx_strand_id
1 'polypeptide(L)' 'MSTRWHVQLLEGLPPDSRRRLSSQLRRSVRAGSPPTRRAWALTVQQELNGRYRRCA' A
#
# COMPACT_ATOMS: atom_id res chain seq x y z
N MET A 1 -8.63 1.00 -16.67
CA MET A 1 -8.37 1.60 -15.35
C MET A 1 -6.88 1.62 -15.08
N SER A 2 -6.24 2.80 -15.02
CA SER A 2 -4.78 2.89 -14.87
C SER A 2 -4.36 2.69 -13.41
N THR A 3 -3.73 1.57 -13.09
CA THR A 3 -3.23 1.22 -11.74
C THR A 3 -1.86 1.85 -11.43
N ARG A 4 -1.31 2.68 -12.32
CA ARG A 4 0.02 3.33 -12.17
C ARG A 4 0.17 4.11 -10.87
N TRP A 5 -0.88 4.76 -10.40
CA TRP A 5 -0.86 5.54 -9.16
C TRP A 5 -0.64 4.67 -7.92
N HIS A 6 -0.99 3.37 -7.94
CA HIS A 6 -0.70 2.46 -6.84
C HIS A 6 0.79 2.25 -6.65
N VAL A 7 1.55 2.22 -7.76
CA VAL A 7 3.01 2.01 -7.75
C VAL A 7 3.73 3.28 -7.34
N GLN A 8 3.27 4.45 -7.81
CA GLN A 8 3.83 5.74 -7.37
C GLN A 8 3.73 5.95 -5.86
N LEU A 9 2.62 5.54 -5.24
CA LEU A 9 2.48 5.63 -3.77
C LEU A 9 3.42 4.68 -3.00
N LEU A 10 4.05 3.72 -3.69
CA LEU A 10 5.03 2.81 -3.11
C LEU A 10 6.48 3.24 -3.36
N GLU A 11 6.70 4.26 -4.19
CA GLU A 11 8.02 4.83 -4.42
C GLU A 11 8.49 5.55 -3.15
N GLY A 12 9.75 5.33 -2.77
CA GLY A 12 10.33 5.86 -1.53
C GLY A 12 9.98 5.09 -0.26
N LEU A 13 9.13 4.05 -0.31
CA LEU A 13 8.88 3.20 0.85
C LEU A 13 10.04 2.22 1.11
N PRO A 14 10.26 1.82 2.38
CA PRO A 14 11.18 0.74 2.71
C PRO A 14 10.84 -0.56 1.96
N PRO A 15 11.84 -1.40 1.63
CA PRO A 15 11.64 -2.59 0.81
C PRO A 15 10.61 -3.57 1.40
N ASP A 16 10.57 -3.76 2.71
CA ASP A 16 9.58 -4.62 3.37
C ASP A 16 8.14 -4.11 3.20
N SER A 17 7.91 -2.83 3.52
CA SER A 17 6.61 -2.19 3.40
C SER A 17 6.13 -2.22 1.95
N ARG A 18 7.03 -1.92 1.00
CA ARG A 18 6.75 -2.01 -0.43
C ARG A 18 6.32 -3.41 -0.85
N ARG A 19 7.03 -4.45 -0.40
CA ARG A 19 6.73 -5.86 -0.75
C ARG A 19 5.39 -6.30 -0.18
N ARG A 20 5.10 -5.92 1.06
CA ARG A 20 3.86 -6.25 1.78
C ARG A 20 2.65 -5.56 1.16
N LEU A 21 2.74 -4.25 0.92
CA LEU A 21 1.70 -3.47 0.25
C LEU A 21 1.48 -3.93 -1.20
N SER A 22 2.55 -4.19 -1.96
CA SER A 22 2.41 -4.74 -3.32
C SER A 22 1.66 -6.08 -3.32
N SER A 23 1.93 -6.95 -2.35
CA SER A 23 1.26 -8.25 -2.21
C SER A 23 -0.21 -8.07 -1.82
N GLN A 24 -0.52 -7.12 -0.94
CA GLN A 24 -1.89 -6.79 -0.55
C GLN A 24 -2.69 -6.24 -1.73
N LEU A 25 -2.12 -5.32 -2.50
CA LEU A 25 -2.74 -4.80 -3.71
C LEU A 25 -3.07 -5.89 -4.71
N ARG A 26 -2.11 -6.80 -4.99
CA ARG A 26 -2.34 -7.93 -5.91
C ARG A 26 -3.48 -8.83 -5.43
N ARG A 27 -3.59 -9.08 -4.12
CA ARG A 27 -4.70 -9.85 -3.55
C ARG A 27 -6.05 -9.15 -3.74
N SER A 28 -6.14 -7.86 -3.45
CA SER A 28 -7.35 -7.06 -3.63
C SER A 28 -7.80 -7.01 -5.10
N VAL A 29 -6.87 -6.81 -6.03
CA VAL A 29 -7.15 -6.84 -7.47
C VAL A 29 -7.63 -8.22 -7.93
N ARG A 30 -6.98 -9.31 -7.47
CA ARG A 30 -7.40 -10.69 -7.80
C ARG A 30 -8.77 -11.02 -7.23
N ALA A 31 -9.14 -10.47 -6.07
CA ALA A 31 -10.46 -10.61 -5.47
C ALA A 31 -11.54 -9.75 -6.17
N GLY A 32 -11.19 -8.99 -7.22
CA GLY A 32 -12.13 -8.13 -7.93
C GLY A 32 -12.49 -6.83 -7.19
N SER A 33 -11.80 -6.52 -6.09
CA SER A 33 -12.03 -5.33 -5.27
C SER A 33 -10.77 -4.45 -5.19
N PRO A 34 -10.38 -3.80 -6.31
CA PRO A 34 -9.24 -2.89 -6.29
C PRO A 34 -9.52 -1.71 -5.35
N PRO A 35 -8.58 -1.33 -4.47
CA PRO A 35 -8.79 -0.20 -3.59
C PRO A 35 -8.89 1.10 -4.38
N THR A 36 -9.68 2.04 -3.87
CA THR A 36 -9.69 3.41 -4.41
C THR A 36 -8.39 4.12 -4.05
N ARG A 37 -8.05 5.19 -4.80
CA ARG A 37 -6.83 5.97 -4.57
C ARG A 37 -6.70 6.49 -3.14
N ARG A 38 -7.79 7.01 -2.58
CA ARG A 38 -7.83 7.49 -1.19
C ARG A 38 -7.63 6.35 -0.19
N ALA A 39 -8.34 5.23 -0.35
CA ALA A 39 -8.22 4.09 0.55
C ALA A 39 -6.80 3.49 0.52
N TRP A 40 -6.18 3.41 -0.66
CA TRP A 40 -4.82 2.93 -0.80
C TRP A 40 -3.80 3.87 -0.15
N ALA A 41 -3.91 5.18 -0.38
CA ALA A 41 -3.04 6.16 0.27
C ALA A 41 -3.10 6.09 1.80
N LEU A 42 -4.31 5.94 2.37
CA LEU A 42 -4.49 5.71 3.81
C LEU A 42 -3.82 4.41 4.27
N THR A 43 -3.91 3.34 3.49
CA THR A 43 -3.27 2.05 3.81
C THR A 43 -1.74 2.19 3.83
N VAL A 44 -1.17 2.87 2.82
CA VAL A 44 0.28 3.16 2.77
C VAL A 44 0.70 3.99 3.99
N GLN A 45 -0.06 5.04 4.30
CA GLN A 45 0.23 5.93 5.43
C GLN A 45 0.11 5.20 6.78
N GLN A 46 -0.85 4.27 6.92
CA GLN A 46 -0.96 3.41 8.09
C GLN A 46 0.20 2.41 8.21
N GLU A 47 0.70 1.84 7.11
CA GLU A 47 1.86 0.93 7.16
C GLU A 47 3.12 1.68 7.61
N LEU A 48 3.27 2.94 7.17
CA LEU A 48 4.35 3.83 7.63
C LEU A 48 4.19 4.20 9.12
N ASN A 49 3.00 4.62 9.53
CA ASN A 49 2.71 5.02 10.92
C ASN A 49 2.72 3.82 11.90
N GLY A 50 2.27 2.65 11.47
CA GLY A 50 2.23 1.42 12.26
C GLY A 50 3.62 0.86 12.55
N ARG A 51 4.64 1.23 11.75
CA ARG A 51 6.05 0.98 12.07
C ARG A 51 6.53 1.90 13.19
N TYR A 52 6.14 3.18 13.19
CA TYR A 52 6.47 4.12 14.27
C TYR A 52 5.84 3.73 15.61
N ARG A 53 4.63 3.18 15.63
CA ARG A 53 3.96 2.75 16.87
C ARG A 53 4.51 1.48 17.50
N ARG A 54 5.27 0.65 16.78
CA ARG A 54 5.85 -0.58 17.33
C ARG A 54 7.18 -0.35 18.08
N CYS A 55 7.66 0.88 18.12
CA CYS A 55 8.89 1.28 18.81
C CYS A 55 8.66 2.21 20.01
N ALA A 56 7.41 2.34 20.50
CA ALA A 56 7.08 3.14 21.69
C ALA A 56 6.76 2.23 22.88
#